data_AF-A0A349Z7I2-F1
#
_entry.id   AF-A0A349Z7I2-F1
#
_cell.length_a   1.000
_cell.length_b   1.000
_cell.length_c   1.000
_cell.angle_alpha   90.00
_cell.angle_beta   90.00
_cell.angle_gamma   90.00
#
_symmetry.space_group_name_H-M   'P 1'
#
loop_
_entity.id
_entity.type
_entity.pdbx_description
1 polymer ?
#
loop_
_entity_poly.entity_id
_entity_poly.type
_entity_poly.pdbx_seq_one_letter_code
_entity_poly.pdbx_strand_id
1 'polypeptide(L)'
;MTAKIQRFNSEDVKIAAIEPLYEGFFTMVRYDFSHKKYDGTWTGNISREIFERGHAVAVLPYDPVRQEFVLIEQIRIGALPTTDSPWLIEIIAGIIDEGESQESVCHREAQEEAGIA
;
A
#
# COMPACT_ATOMS: atom_id res chain seq x y z
N MET A 1 -10.99 16.22 22.45
CA MET A 1 -11.20 14.76 22.49
C MET A 1 -11.69 14.33 21.13
N THR A 2 -10.88 13.64 20.34
CA THR A 2 -11.28 13.18 19.00
C THR A 2 -12.12 11.91 19.19
N ALA A 3 -13.40 11.95 18.82
CA ALA A 3 -14.23 10.74 18.84
C ALA A 3 -13.63 9.71 17.88
N LYS A 4 -13.38 8.49 18.35
CA LYS A 4 -12.96 7.39 17.48
C LYS A 4 -14.09 7.09 16.51
N ILE A 5 -13.83 7.30 15.22
CA ILE A 5 -14.76 7.01 14.12
C ILE A 5 -14.93 5.49 13.93
N GLN A 6 -13.91 4.71 14.29
CA GLN A 6 -13.88 3.26 14.11
C GLN A 6 -14.54 2.54 15.30
N ARG A 7 -15.53 1.69 15.00
CA ARG A 7 -16.26 0.87 16.00
C ARG A 7 -15.57 -0.45 16.34
N PHE A 8 -14.88 -1.05 15.37
CA PHE A 8 -14.25 -2.37 15.50
C PHE A 8 -12.72 -2.24 15.45
N ASN A 9 -12.02 -3.25 15.95
CA ASN A 9 -10.56 -3.35 15.94
C ASN A 9 -10.09 -4.77 15.56
N SER A 10 -8.79 -5.04 15.67
CA SER A 10 -8.20 -6.34 15.33
C SER A 10 -8.69 -7.51 16.18
N GLU A 11 -9.12 -7.28 17.43
CA GLU A 11 -9.72 -8.29 18.31
C GLU A 11 -11.11 -8.74 17.83
N ASP A 12 -11.74 -7.97 16.94
CA ASP A 12 -13.01 -8.29 16.30
C ASP A 12 -12.84 -9.14 15.02
N VAL A 13 -11.63 -9.65 14.78
CA VAL A 13 -11.27 -10.55 13.68
C VAL A 13 -10.59 -11.79 14.25
N LYS A 14 -10.94 -12.96 13.71
CA LYS A 14 -10.34 -14.25 14.05
C LYS A 14 -9.82 -14.91 12.79
N ILE A 15 -8.52 -15.13 12.73
CA ILE A 15 -7.87 -15.84 11.62
C ILE A 15 -7.92 -17.34 11.94
N ALA A 16 -8.43 -18.12 11.00
CA ALA A 16 -8.47 -19.58 11.06
C ALA A 16 -7.24 -20.19 10.38
N ALA A 17 -6.87 -19.69 9.20
CA ALA A 17 -5.68 -20.12 8.47
C ALA A 17 -5.13 -19.01 7.58
N ILE A 18 -3.83 -19.10 7.30
CA ILE A 18 -3.14 -18.35 6.26
C ILE A 18 -2.36 -19.38 5.44
N GLU A 19 -2.66 -19.50 4.16
CA GLU A 19 -2.06 -20.49 3.28
C GLU A 19 -1.36 -19.80 2.10
N PRO A 20 -0.08 -20.08 1.81
CA PRO A 20 0.55 -19.59 0.59
C PRO A 20 -0.10 -20.25 -0.63
N LEU A 21 -0.49 -19.43 -1.60
CA LEU A 21 -1.01 -19.85 -2.89
C LEU A 21 0.06 -19.75 -4.00
N TYR A 22 0.96 -18.78 -3.86
CA TYR A 22 2.08 -18.57 -4.77
C TYR A 22 3.23 -17.87 -4.05
N GLU A 23 4.45 -18.33 -4.30
CA GLU A 23 5.68 -17.75 -3.76
C GLU A 23 6.66 -17.48 -4.90
N GLY A 24 6.85 -16.20 -5.23
CA GLY A 24 7.81 -15.71 -6.21
C GLY A 24 8.45 -14.42 -5.72
N PHE A 25 8.70 -13.46 -6.63
CA PHE A 25 9.14 -12.12 -6.23
C PHE A 25 8.11 -11.43 -5.31
N PHE A 26 6.83 -11.64 -5.60
CA PHE A 26 5.73 -11.31 -4.71
C PHE A 26 5.03 -12.58 -4.24
N THR A 27 4.35 -12.47 -3.10
CA THR A 27 3.65 -13.59 -2.46
C THR A 27 2.15 -13.41 -2.61
N MET A 28 1.43 -14.49 -2.89
CA MET A 28 -0.03 -14.52 -2.80
C MET A 28 -0.42 -15.53 -1.72
N VAL A 29 -1.30 -15.12 -0.81
CA VAL A 29 -1.75 -15.95 0.31
C VAL A 29 -3.28 -15.96 0.39
N ARG A 30 -3.87 -17.04 0.87
CA ARG A 30 -5.27 -17.11 1.23
C ARG A 30 -5.43 -16.94 2.74
N TYR A 31 -6.21 -15.96 3.15
CA TYR A 31 -6.69 -15.82 4.52
C TYR A 31 -8.07 -16.46 4.64
N ASP A 32 -8.21 -17.39 5.57
CA ASP A 32 -9.47 -17.91 6.06
C ASP A 32 -9.74 -17.31 7.44
N PHE A 33 -10.82 -16.55 7.58
CA PHE A 33 -11.09 -15.78 8.80
C PHE A 33 -12.60 -15.57 9.05
N SER A 34 -12.92 -15.07 10.23
CA SER A 34 -14.26 -14.58 10.60
C SER A 34 -14.13 -13.22 11.29
N HIS A 35 -15.15 -12.37 11.18
CA HIS A 35 -15.15 -11.06 11.86
C HIS A 35 -16.50 -10.77 12.53
N LYS A 36 -16.53 -9.80 13.45
CA LYS A 36 -17.80 -9.33 14.03
C LYS A 36 -18.62 -8.57 13.00
N LYS A 37 -19.93 -8.82 13.01
CA LYS A 37 -20.96 -8.06 12.30
C LYS A 37 -21.42 -6.88 13.17
N TYR A 38 -22.09 -5.91 12.55
CA TYR A 38 -22.64 -4.73 13.25
C TYR A 38 -23.68 -5.07 14.33
N ASP A 39 -24.35 -6.22 14.21
CA ASP A 39 -25.29 -6.76 15.20
C ASP A 39 -24.59 -7.44 16.40
N GLY A 40 -23.25 -7.49 16.41
CA GLY A 40 -22.44 -8.08 17.48
C GLY A 40 -22.18 -9.59 17.33
N THR A 41 -22.84 -10.27 16.39
CA THR A 41 -22.58 -11.69 16.10
C THR A 41 -21.40 -11.86 15.15
N TRP A 42 -20.86 -13.07 15.01
CA TRP A 42 -19.76 -13.36 14.11
C TRP A 42 -20.27 -13.76 12.71
N THR A 43 -19.47 -13.50 11.68
CA THR A 43 -19.65 -14.14 10.37
C THR A 43 -19.34 -15.64 10.44
N GLY A 44 -19.71 -16.39 9.40
CA GLY A 44 -19.06 -17.68 9.12
C GLY A 44 -17.62 -17.50 8.61
N ASN A 45 -16.98 -18.60 8.22
CA ASN A 45 -15.66 -18.55 7.60
C ASN A 45 -15.72 -17.85 6.24
N ILE A 46 -14.79 -16.92 6.02
CA ILE A 46 -14.63 -16.13 4.81
C ILE A 46 -13.21 -16.36 4.30
N SER A 47 -13.09 -16.65 3.00
CA SER A 47 -11.81 -16.81 2.32
C SER A 47 -11.49 -15.60 1.44
N ARG A 48 -10.26 -15.08 1.51
CA ARG A 48 -9.76 -14.01 0.64
C ARG A 48 -8.34 -14.30 0.18
N GLU A 49 -8.09 -14.11 -1.10
CA GLU A 49 -6.74 -14.10 -1.66
C GLU A 49 -6.16 -12.70 -1.53
N ILE A 50 -4.99 -12.59 -0.92
CA ILE A 50 -4.27 -11.35 -0.64
C ILE A 50 -2.93 -11.40 -1.38
N PHE A 51 -2.67 -10.35 -2.14
CA PHE A 51 -1.39 -10.13 -2.81
C PHE A 51 -0.49 -9.29 -1.91
N GLU A 52 0.58 -9.89 -1.41
CA GLU A 52 1.54 -9.28 -0.51
C GLU A 52 2.75 -8.78 -1.30
N ARG A 53 2.92 -7.45 -1.30
CA ARG A 53 3.99 -6.75 -2.03
C ARG A 53 4.88 -5.88 -1.12
N GLY A 54 4.76 -6.05 0.19
CA GLY A 54 5.39 -5.19 1.18
C GLY A 54 4.71 -3.82 1.32
N HIS A 55 5.44 -2.90 1.95
CA HIS A 55 5.00 -1.53 2.19
C HIS A 55 5.83 -0.55 1.36
N ALA A 56 5.23 0.60 1.05
CA ALA A 56 5.89 1.65 0.29
C ALA A 56 5.67 3.00 0.99
N VAL A 57 6.59 3.93 0.75
CA VAL A 57 6.40 5.35 1.04
C VAL A 57 6.02 6.09 -0.23
N ALA A 58 5.37 7.24 -0.05
CA ALA A 58 5.01 8.14 -1.13
C ALA A 58 5.33 9.57 -0.69
N VAL A 59 5.95 10.34 -1.57
CA VAL A 59 6.35 11.73 -1.34
C VAL A 59 5.66 12.59 -2.40
N LEU A 60 4.96 13.63 -1.95
CA LEU A 60 4.41 14.67 -2.81
C LEU A 60 5.19 15.97 -2.55
N PRO A 61 6.27 16.23 -3.31
CA PRO A 61 7.07 17.42 -3.13
C PRO A 61 6.31 18.66 -3.57
N TYR A 62 6.35 19.70 -2.75
CA TYR A 62 5.71 20.98 -3.01
C TYR A 62 6.74 22.11 -2.87
N ASP A 63 6.88 22.93 -3.91
CA ASP A 63 7.65 24.18 -3.86
C ASP A 63 6.71 25.29 -3.39
N PRO A 64 6.86 25.80 -2.14
CA PRO A 64 5.96 26.83 -1.61
C PRO A 64 6.15 28.21 -2.23
N VAL A 65 7.28 28.46 -2.89
CA VAL A 65 7.55 29.75 -3.56
C VAL A 65 6.85 29.78 -4.92
N ARG A 66 6.96 28.68 -5.68
CA ARG A 66 6.30 28.55 -6.98
C ARG A 66 4.84 28.13 -6.88
N GLN A 67 4.46 27.56 -5.74
CA GLN A 67 3.15 26.93 -5.51
C GLN A 67 2.87 25.77 -6.48
N GLU A 68 3.90 24.97 -6.73
CA GLU A 68 3.88 23.87 -7.69
C GLU A 68 4.22 22.54 -7.02
N PHE A 69 3.69 21.45 -7.57
CA PHE A 69 4.06 20.10 -7.19
C PHE A 69 5.05 19.51 -8.19
N VAL A 70 5.98 18.70 -7.70
CA VAL A 70 6.85 17.88 -8.54
C VAL A 70 6.20 16.51 -8.72
N LEU A 71 6.06 16.09 -9.97
CA LEU A 71 5.59 14.77 -10.37
C LEU A 71 6.64 14.13 -11.27
N ILE A 72 6.61 12.80 -11.36
CA ILE A 72 7.50 12.01 -12.22
C ILE A 72 6.69 11.26 -13.26
N GLU A 73 7.34 10.91 -14.38
CA GLU A 73 6.75 10.08 -15.42
C GLU A 73 7.50 8.75 -15.50
N GLN A 74 6.81 7.64 -15.33
CA GLN A 74 7.39 6.29 -15.35
C GLN A 74 6.51 5.30 -16.11
N ILE A 75 7.14 4.30 -16.73
CA ILE A 75 6.41 3.19 -17.33
C ILE A 75 5.91 2.23 -16.23
N ARG A 76 4.60 1.98 -16.22
CA ARG A 76 3.93 0.96 -15.40
C ARG A 76 3.32 -0.08 -16.31
N ILE A 77 4.03 -1.19 -16.51
CA ILE A 77 3.58 -2.25 -17.42
C ILE A 77 2.21 -2.83 -17.05
N GLY A 78 1.86 -2.84 -15.75
CA GLY A 78 0.56 -3.29 -15.26
C GLY A 78 -0.63 -2.41 -15.68
N ALA A 79 -0.38 -1.16 -16.11
CA ALA A 79 -1.42 -0.25 -16.58
C ALA A 79 -1.78 -0.46 -18.05
N LEU A 80 -0.91 -1.13 -18.82
CA LEU A 80 -1.09 -1.38 -20.26
C LEU A 80 -2.49 -1.90 -20.65
N PRO A 81 -3.16 -2.79 -19.88
CA PRO A 81 -4.49 -3.30 -20.26
C PRO A 81 -5.64 -2.30 -20.08
N THR A 82 -5.44 -1.23 -19.30
CA THR A 82 -6.52 -0.34 -18.85
C THR A 82 -6.29 1.14 -19.10
N THR A 83 -5.16 1.52 -19.72
CA THR A 83 -4.83 2.92 -20.03
C THR A 83 -4.37 3.07 -21.48
N ASP A 84 -4.59 4.25 -22.06
CA ASP A 84 -4.11 4.58 -23.41
C ASP A 84 -2.58 4.71 -23.47
N SER A 85 -1.96 5.07 -22.35
CA SER A 85 -0.50 5.13 -22.16
C SER A 85 -0.10 4.41 -20.88
N PRO A 86 0.87 3.47 -20.92
CA PRO A 86 1.45 2.89 -19.71
C PRO A 86 2.50 3.79 -19.06
N TRP A 87 2.84 4.94 -19.65
CA TRP A 87 3.60 6.00 -18.98
C TRP A 87 2.66 6.82 -18.12
N LEU A 88 2.78 6.66 -16.80
CA LEU A 88 1.93 7.31 -15.82
C LEU A 88 2.64 8.52 -15.23
N ILE A 89 1.84 9.55 -14.95
CA ILE A 89 2.28 10.65 -14.09
C ILE A 89 1.99 10.26 -12.65
N GLU A 90 3.03 10.21 -11.83
CA GLU A 90 2.98 9.68 -10.47
C GLU A 90 3.64 10.65 -9.48
N ILE A 91 3.37 10.40 -8.20
CA ILE A 91 4.18 10.94 -7.11
C ILE A 91 5.41 10.06 -6.93
N ILE A 92 6.45 10.62 -6.31
CA ILE A 92 7.66 9.87 -5.95
C ILE A 92 7.28 8.78 -4.95
N ALA A 93 7.71 7.55 -5.17
CA ALA A 93 7.36 6.43 -4.30
C ALA A 93 8.36 5.28 -4.39
N GLY A 94 8.65 4.67 -3.23
CA GLY A 94 9.57 3.54 -3.13
C GLY A 94 9.10 2.49 -2.15
N ILE A 95 9.50 1.24 -2.40
CA ILE A 95 9.29 0.12 -1.45
C ILE A 95 10.23 0.33 -0.26
N ILE A 96 9.74 0.00 0.93
CA ILE A 96 10.55 0.02 2.15
C ILE A 96 11.25 -1.33 2.27
N ASP A 97 12.57 -1.34 2.11
CA ASP A 97 13.38 -2.55 2.30
C ASP A 97 13.65 -2.85 3.77
N GLU A 98 14.09 -4.09 4.04
CA GLU A 98 14.38 -4.54 5.40
C GLU A 98 15.47 -3.67 6.07
N GLY A 99 15.12 -3.07 7.21
CA GLY A 99 16.02 -2.23 7.99
C GLY A 99 16.01 -0.74 7.60
N GLU A 100 15.28 -0.34 6.56
CA GLU A 100 15.11 1.08 6.22
C GLU A 100 14.02 1.74 7.08
N SER A 101 14.23 3.01 7.45
CA SER A 101 13.17 3.84 8.02
C SER A 101 12.35 4.49 6.92
N GLN A 102 11.05 4.70 7.14
CA GLN A 102 10.17 5.38 6.18
C GLN A 102 10.73 6.73 5.72
N GLU A 103 11.26 7.52 6.65
CA GLU A 103 11.87 8.82 6.36
C GLU A 103 13.11 8.69 5.46
N SER A 104 13.99 7.72 5.74
CA SER A 104 15.17 7.46 4.91
C SER A 104 14.80 7.11 3.47
N VAL A 105 13.78 6.25 3.30
CA VAL A 105 13.28 5.87 1.96
C VAL A 105 12.71 7.09 1.25
N CYS A 106 11.93 7.93 1.93
CA CYS A 106 11.40 9.15 1.33
C CYS A 106 12.50 10.05 0.75
N HIS A 107 13.57 10.31 1.51
CA HIS A 107 14.68 11.14 1.04
C HIS A 107 15.48 10.48 -0.08
N ARG A 108 15.73 9.17 0.03
CA ARG A 108 16.44 8.39 -1.00
C ARG A 108 15.70 8.46 -2.33
N GLU A 109 14.40 8.14 -2.34
CA GLU A 109 13.58 8.13 -3.55
C GLU A 109 13.40 9.54 -4.15
N ALA A 110 13.26 10.56 -3.31
CA ALA A 110 13.20 11.94 -3.77
C ALA A 110 14.46 12.36 -4.56
N GLN A 111 15.63 11.92 -4.08
CA GLN A 111 16.90 12.19 -4.72
C GLN A 111 17.12 11.32 -5.98
N GLU A 112 16.70 10.05 -5.96
CA GLU A 112 16.89 9.09 -7.06
C GLU A 112 15.95 9.36 -8.23
N GLU A 113 14.67 9.63 -7.96
CA GLU A 113 13.64 9.76 -9.01
C GLU A 113 13.50 11.18 -9.55
N ALA A 114 13.69 12.20 -8.71
CA ALA A 114 13.46 13.60 -9.08
C ALA A 114 14.67 14.51 -8.85
N GLY A 115 15.76 14.01 -8.26
CA GLY A 115 16.97 14.81 -8.04
C GLY A 115 16.83 15.88 -6.96
N ILE A 116 15.88 15.75 -6.04
CA ILE A 116 15.56 16.76 -5.01
C ILE A 116 15.84 16.22 -3.60
N ALA A 117 16.24 17.12 -2.69
CA ALA A 117 16.63 16.81 -1.31
C ALA A 117 15.58 17.22 -0.28
#